data_AF-A0A7Y5N9D0-F1
#
_entry.id   AF-A0A7Y5N9D0-F1
#
_cell.length_a   1.000
_cell.length_b   1.000
_cell.length_c   1.000
_cell.angle_alpha   90.00
_cell.angle_beta   90.00
_cell.angle_gamma   90.00
#
_symmetry.space_group_name_H-M   'P 1'
#
loop_
_entity.id
_entity.type
_entity.pdbx_description
1 polymer ?
#
loop_
_entity_poly.entity_id
_entity_poly.type
_entity_poly.pdbx_seq_one_letter_code
_entity_poly.pdbx_strand_id
1 'polypeptide(L)'
;MPQWSRDENLARQKYPDERWHARCSRAHATELLAYDHHVVWIGGRAALLRTYQWAAEPVDAWPDELPLEVSFTYASGHPTAPDHIRRLVASLEFTPVEGATGRGSRGPDD
;
A
#
# COMPACT_ATOMS: atom_id res chain seq x y z
N MET A 1 20.19 4.45 -32.07
CA MET A 1 19.39 4.88 -30.91
C MET A 1 18.70 3.63 -30.36
N PRO A 2 19.17 3.03 -29.25
CA PRO A 2 18.50 1.85 -28.71
C PRO A 2 17.17 2.28 -28.08
N GLN A 3 16.11 1.62 -28.54
CA GLN A 3 14.72 1.80 -28.15
C GLN A 3 14.55 1.26 -26.72
N TRP A 4 14.48 2.15 -25.72
CA TRP A 4 13.96 1.81 -24.39
C TRP A 4 12.44 1.60 -24.49
N SER A 5 12.01 0.53 -25.15
CA SER A 5 10.73 -0.09 -24.82
C SER A 5 10.93 -0.73 -23.46
N ARG A 6 10.82 0.09 -22.42
CA ARG A 6 10.80 -0.36 -21.03
C ARG A 6 9.67 -1.37 -20.94
N ASP A 7 10.06 -2.55 -20.55
CA ASP A 7 9.23 -3.72 -20.37
C ASP A 7 8.28 -3.49 -19.18
N GLU A 8 7.30 -2.60 -19.34
CA GLU A 8 6.25 -2.36 -18.35
C GLU A 8 5.42 -3.64 -18.11
N ASN A 9 5.45 -4.57 -19.07
CA ASN A 9 4.79 -5.87 -18.99
C ASN A 9 5.56 -6.88 -18.12
N LEU A 10 6.90 -6.96 -18.21
CA LEU A 10 7.71 -7.78 -17.28
C LEU A 10 7.73 -7.23 -15.84
N ALA A 11 7.65 -5.91 -15.66
CA ALA A 11 7.58 -5.30 -14.32
C ALA A 11 6.27 -5.67 -13.60
N ARG A 12 5.14 -5.70 -14.33
CA ARG A 12 3.82 -6.14 -13.83
C ARG A 12 3.74 -7.64 -13.53
N GLN A 13 4.57 -8.46 -14.17
CA GLN A 13 4.61 -9.91 -13.92
C GLN A 13 5.44 -10.28 -12.67
N LYS A 14 6.30 -9.39 -12.17
CA LYS A 14 7.27 -9.75 -11.12
C LYS A 14 6.73 -9.62 -9.69
N TYR A 15 5.66 -8.85 -9.48
CA TYR A 15 4.98 -8.74 -8.20
C TYR A 15 3.47 -8.64 -8.43
N PRO A 16 2.64 -9.51 -7.84
CA PRO A 16 1.21 -9.22 -7.78
C PRO A 16 1.02 -7.88 -7.08
N ASP A 17 -0.01 -7.13 -7.46
CA ASP A 17 -0.41 -5.85 -6.85
C ASP A 17 -0.97 -6.10 -5.45
N GLU A 18 -0.22 -6.84 -4.62
CA GLU A 18 -0.59 -7.28 -3.30
C GLU A 18 -0.73 -6.06 -2.41
N ARG A 19 -1.94 -5.91 -1.89
CA ARG A 19 -2.33 -4.78 -1.05
C ARG A 19 -2.95 -5.32 0.21
N TRP A 20 -2.55 -4.75 1.32
CA TRP A 20 -3.15 -5.03 2.62
C TRP A 20 -3.78 -3.74 3.13
N HIS A 21 -4.84 -3.90 3.91
CA HIS A 21 -5.50 -2.79 4.59
C HIS A 21 -5.45 -2.96 6.10
N ALA A 22 -5.48 -1.84 6.82
CA ALA A 22 -5.67 -1.79 8.26
C ALA A 22 -6.69 -0.69 8.58
N ARG A 23 -7.25 -0.72 9.78
CA ARG A 23 -8.00 0.44 10.31
C ARG A 23 -7.08 1.26 11.19
N CYS A 24 -7.16 2.58 11.07
CA CYS A 24 -6.44 3.51 11.92
C CYS A 24 -7.36 4.65 12.35
N SER A 25 -7.05 5.26 13.49
CA SER A 25 -7.80 6.43 13.96
C SER A 25 -7.57 7.63 13.04
N ARG A 26 -8.51 8.59 13.05
CA ARG A 26 -8.33 9.89 12.37
C ARG A 26 -6.99 10.56 12.71
N ALA A 27 -6.60 10.53 13.99
CA ALA A 27 -5.32 11.10 14.44
C ALA A 27 -4.10 10.44 13.78
N HIS A 28 -4.10 9.11 13.70
CA HIS A 28 -3.05 8.37 12.99
C HIS A 28 -3.07 8.67 11.49
N ALA A 29 -4.24 8.72 10.87
CA ALA A 29 -4.37 9.03 9.44
C ALA A 29 -3.79 10.43 9.11
N THR A 30 -4.04 11.43 9.95
CA THR A 30 -3.47 12.78 9.79
C THR A 30 -1.95 12.76 9.83
N GLU A 31 -1.35 12.02 10.76
CA GLU A 31 0.11 11.89 10.87
C GLU A 31 0.69 11.15 9.66
N LEU A 32 0.04 10.07 9.22
CA LEU A 32 0.47 9.23 8.10
C LEU A 32 0.39 9.94 6.74
N LEU A 33 -0.49 10.94 6.58
CA LEU A 33 -0.69 11.64 5.31
C LEU A 33 0.61 12.25 4.76
N ALA A 34 1.48 12.76 5.63
CA ALA A 34 2.77 13.36 5.25
C ALA A 34 3.81 12.35 4.72
N TYR A 35 3.55 11.05 4.89
CA TYR A 35 4.48 9.97 4.56
C TYR A 35 3.95 9.06 3.46
N ASP A 36 3.05 9.58 2.62
CA ASP A 36 2.61 8.88 1.40
C ASP A 36 3.82 8.37 0.60
N HIS A 37 3.71 7.16 0.07
CA HIS A 37 4.77 6.44 -0.64
C HIS A 37 6.09 6.22 0.14
N HIS A 38 6.11 6.39 1.46
CA HIS A 38 7.27 5.98 2.24
C HIS A 38 7.27 4.47 2.48
N VAL A 39 8.47 3.90 2.57
CA VAL A 39 8.68 2.48 2.86
C VAL A 39 8.47 2.21 4.35
N VAL A 40 7.58 1.26 4.62
CA VAL A 40 7.27 0.69 5.94
C VAL A 40 7.48 -0.83 5.91
N TRP A 41 7.47 -1.48 7.08
CA TRP A 41 7.66 -2.93 7.19
C TRP A 41 6.48 -3.57 7.89
N ILE A 42 5.90 -4.60 7.27
CA ILE A 42 4.80 -5.39 7.81
C ILE A 42 5.21 -6.85 7.73
N GLY A 43 5.28 -7.53 8.89
CA GLY A 43 5.73 -8.93 8.95
C GLY A 43 7.12 -9.16 8.33
N GLY A 44 8.03 -8.19 8.44
CA GLY A 44 9.38 -8.25 7.85
C GLY A 44 9.46 -7.94 6.35
N ARG A 45 8.34 -7.65 5.70
CA ARG A 45 8.26 -7.31 4.27
C ARG A 45 8.15 -5.80 4.08
N ALA A 46 8.93 -5.26 3.15
CA ALA A 46 8.81 -3.86 2.76
C ALA A 46 7.50 -3.61 2.00
N ALA A 47 6.80 -2.54 2.36
CA ALA A 47 5.57 -2.08 1.73
C ALA A 47 5.58 -0.56 1.60
N LEU A 48 4.85 -0.03 0.62
CA LEU A 48 4.62 1.40 0.44
C LEU A 48 3.34 1.80 1.15
N LEU A 49 3.44 2.87 1.94
CA LEU A 49 2.28 3.53 2.54
C LEU A 49 1.43 4.23 1.47
N ARG A 50 0.11 4.05 1.50
CA ARG A 50 -0.82 4.71 0.56
C ARG A 50 -1.88 5.50 1.31
N THR A 51 -1.70 6.81 1.35
CA THR A 51 -2.59 7.75 2.07
C THR A 51 -3.31 8.71 1.13
N TYR A 52 -2.95 8.76 -0.16
CA TYR A 52 -3.58 9.65 -1.15
C TYR A 52 -5.11 9.54 -1.21
N GLN A 53 -5.69 8.39 -0.83
CA GLN A 53 -7.14 8.16 -0.81
C GLN A 53 -7.87 9.10 0.17
N TRP A 54 -7.18 9.61 1.19
CA TRP A 54 -7.75 10.55 2.15
C TRP A 54 -7.61 12.01 1.73
N ALA A 55 -6.71 12.31 0.79
CA ALA A 55 -6.38 13.68 0.38
C ALA A 55 -7.54 14.40 -0.35
N ALA A 56 -8.58 13.67 -0.76
CA ALA A 56 -9.75 14.21 -1.43
C ALA A 56 -10.71 14.96 -0.49
N GLU A 57 -10.67 14.67 0.81
CA GLU A 57 -11.57 15.25 1.81
C GLU A 57 -10.80 15.97 2.92
N PRO A 58 -11.30 17.10 3.44
CA PRO A 58 -10.70 17.75 4.58
C PRO A 58 -10.75 16.86 5.82
N VAL A 59 -9.74 16.96 6.70
CA VAL A 59 -9.61 16.12 7.91
C VAL A 59 -10.86 16.17 8.80
N ASP A 60 -11.54 17.32 8.88
CA ASP A 60 -12.76 17.49 9.67
C ASP A 60 -13.96 16.69 9.16
N ALA A 61 -13.94 16.25 7.89
CA ALA A 61 -14.98 15.43 7.29
C ALA A 61 -14.71 13.92 7.41
N TRP A 62 -13.52 13.53 7.88
CA TRP A 62 -13.15 12.12 7.96
C TRP A 62 -13.93 11.39 9.06
N PRO A 63 -14.26 10.11 8.89
CA PRO A 63 -14.78 9.28 9.97
C PRO A 63 -13.75 9.12 11.11
N ASP A 64 -14.16 8.57 12.26
CA ASP A 64 -13.26 8.35 13.40
C ASP A 64 -12.20 7.27 13.12
N GLU A 65 -12.53 6.31 12.25
CA GLU A 65 -11.63 5.28 11.75
C GLU A 65 -11.57 5.32 10.22
N LEU A 66 -10.35 5.29 9.68
CA LEU A 66 -10.09 5.30 8.24
C LEU A 66 -9.37 4.02 7.80
N PRO A 67 -9.67 3.52 6.59
CA PRO A 67 -8.90 2.45 5.98
C PRO A 67 -7.53 2.99 5.56
N LEU A 68 -6.47 2.42 6.11
CA LEU A 68 -5.10 2.58 5.63
C LEU A 68 -4.79 1.45 4.65
N GLU A 69 -4.24 1.78 3.48
CA GLU A 69 -3.75 0.79 2.52
C GLU A 69 -2.21 0.81 2.48
N VAL A 70 -1.63 -0.37 2.31
CA VAL A 70 -0.22 -0.54 1.94
C VAL A 70 -0.11 -1.43 0.71
N SER A 71 0.92 -1.20 -0.10
CA SER A 71 1.21 -2.03 -1.27
C SER A 71 2.58 -2.67 -1.15
N PHE A 72 2.67 -3.97 -1.40
CA PHE A 72 3.93 -4.71 -1.46
C PHE A 72 4.57 -4.67 -2.84
N THR A 73 4.00 -3.91 -3.78
CA THR A 73 4.60 -3.65 -5.09
C THR A 73 5.91 -2.90 -4.91
N TYR A 74 6.90 -3.28 -5.73
CA TYR A 74 8.28 -2.80 -5.76
C TYR A 74 8.54 -1.42 -5.12
N ALA A 75 9.25 -1.42 -3.98
CA ALA A 75 9.50 -0.23 -3.15
C ALA A 75 10.86 0.46 -3.40
N SER A 76 11.58 0.15 -4.49
CA SER A 76 12.89 0.77 -4.71
C SER A 76 12.77 2.23 -5.13
N GLY A 77 13.61 3.10 -4.58
CA GLY A 77 13.64 4.53 -4.91
C GLY A 77 12.73 5.39 -4.00
N HIS A 78 11.98 4.76 -3.10
CA HIS A 78 11.16 5.44 -2.11
C HIS A 78 11.93 5.63 -0.79
N PRO A 79 11.75 6.77 -0.10
CA PRO A 79 12.36 7.00 1.20
C PRO A 79 11.76 6.08 2.26
N THR A 80 12.58 5.66 3.23
CA THR A 80 12.09 4.94 4.40
C THR A 80 11.34 5.88 5.34
N ALA A 81 10.18 5.45 5.84
CA ALA A 81 9.44 6.20 6.85
C ALA A 81 10.25 6.35 8.15
N PRO A 82 10.10 7.46 8.88
CA PRO A 82 10.71 7.64 10.20
C PRO A 82 10.31 6.52 11.18
N ASP A 83 11.13 6.32 12.22
CA ASP A 83 10.93 5.21 13.17
C ASP A 83 9.57 5.27 13.89
N HIS A 84 9.08 6.46 14.24
CA HIS A 84 7.77 6.62 14.87
C HIS A 84 6.62 6.18 13.96
N ILE A 85 6.68 6.52 12.66
CA ILE A 85 5.71 6.08 11.66
C ILE A 85 5.77 4.57 11.47
N ARG A 86 6.98 4.01 11.40
CA ARG A 86 7.15 2.56 11.30
C ARG A 86 6.56 1.82 12.50
N ARG A 87 6.73 2.34 13.72
CA ARG A 87 6.14 1.75 14.93
C ARG A 87 4.63 1.87 14.94
N LEU A 88 4.10 3.02 14.55
CA LEU A 88 2.66 3.24 14.40
C LEU A 88 2.08 2.22 13.42
N VAL A 89 2.64 2.14 12.21
CA VAL A 89 2.18 1.18 11.19
C VAL A 89 2.33 -0.25 11.67
N ALA A 90 3.45 -0.62 12.30
CA ALA A 90 3.67 -1.97 12.82
C ALA A 90 2.70 -2.35 13.97
N SER A 91 2.07 -1.37 14.64
CA SER A 91 1.06 -1.61 15.67
C SER A 91 -0.34 -1.90 15.12
N LEU A 92 -0.56 -1.63 13.83
CA LEU A 92 -1.85 -1.85 13.18
C LEU A 92 -2.00 -3.31 12.76
N GLU A 93 -3.23 -3.81 12.81
CA GLU A 93 -3.58 -5.12 12.30
C GLU A 93 -3.93 -5.01 10.80
N PHE A 94 -3.14 -5.70 9.97
CA PHE A 94 -3.33 -5.69 8.52
C PHE A 94 -3.98 -6.98 8.03
N THR A 95 -4.92 -6.83 7.11
CA THR A 95 -5.54 -7.94 6.38
C THR A 95 -5.32 -7.80 4.87
N PRO A 96 -5.14 -8.91 4.12
CA PRO A 96 -5.03 -8.84 2.67
C PRO A 96 -6.33 -8.35 2.02
N VAL A 97 -6.22 -7.52 0.98
CA VAL A 97 -7.36 -7.13 0.14
C VAL A 97 -7.64 -8.26 -0.87
N GLU A 98 -8.84 -8.86 -0.83
CA GLU A 98 -9.24 -9.89 -1.78
C GLU A 98 -9.26 -9.36 -3.22
N GLY A 99 -8.68 -10.12 -4.16
CA GLY A 99 -8.61 -9.77 -5.60
C GLY A 99 -7.31 -9.11 -6.08
N ALA A 100 -6.40 -8.72 -5.18
CA ALA A 100 -5.09 -8.18 -5.53
C ALA A 100 -4.06 -9.24 -5.98
N THR A 101 -4.28 -10.51 -5.61
CA THR A 101 -3.58 -11.65 -6.19
C THR A 101 -4.35 -12.12 -7.40
N GLY A 102 -3.81 -11.90 -8.60
CA GLY A 102 -4.35 -12.47 -9.83
C GLY A 102 -4.42 -14.00 -9.73
N ARG A 103 -5.58 -14.53 -9.33
CA ARG A 103 -5.99 -15.89 -9.70
C ARG A 103 -6.96 -15.74 -10.85
N GLY A 104 -6.48 -16.13 -12.02
CA GLY A 104 -7.31 -16.34 -13.19
C GLY A 104 -8.50 -17.23 -12.85
N SER A 105 -9.66 -16.80 -13.32
CA SER A 105 -10.85 -17.62 -13.46
C SER A 105 -10.49 -18.85 -14.28
N ARG A 106 -10.27 -20.00 -13.63
CA ARG A 106 -10.40 -21.29 -14.29
C ARG A 106 -11.83 -21.73 -14.05
N GLY A 107 -12.70 -21.46 -15.02
CA GLY A 107 -14.06 -21.99 -15.01
C GLY A 107 -14.03 -23.52 -14.96
N PRO A 108 -15.03 -24.16 -14.35
CA PRO A 108 -15.26 -25.57 -14.59
C PRO A 108 -15.85 -25.71 -16.00
N ASP A 109 -15.04 -26.25 -16.91
CA ASP A 109 -15.51 -27.03 -18.04
C ASP A 109 -15.68 -28.45 -17.50
N ASP A 110 -16.93 -28.80 -17.18
CA ASP A 110 -17.57 -30.12 -17.41
C ASP A 110 -19.08 -30.00 -17.11
#